data_AF-A0A9J6CXX4-F1
#
_entry.id   AF-A0A9J6CXX4-F1
#
_cell.length_a   1.000
_cell.length_b   1.000
_cell.length_c   1.000
_cell.angle_alpha   90.00
_cell.angle_beta   90.00
_cell.angle_gamma   90.00
#
_symmetry.space_group_name_H-M   'P 1'
#
loop_
_entity.id
_entity.type
_entity.pdbx_description
1 polymer ?
#
loop_
_entity_poly.entity_id
_entity_poly.type
_entity_poly.pdbx_seq_one_letter_code
_entity_poly.pdbx_strand_id
1 'polypeptide(L)'
;MSTVVVLSTKCEKNPDNIAPAFAASFGDLTTLFLLSGYSSIMLYHPYLAPLVIALCLLLLPMWIVLARRNTVSREVLRVGWLPIIIALTVSSFGGYILDYAVFAYPPIALHLSAVNALGGNLAAVFSCSLSSYLNRVTPLGDIPFGEHVCVGPLQMYYQGGEMANVAYVLVGVVVPGQTLFAVLSRILRFGKVSMTITFFAAYCGASLGQVVLTDDVM
;
A
#
# COMPACT_ATOMS: atom_id res chain seq x y z
N MET A 1 -3.66 -7.34 15.70
CA MET A 1 -4.48 -8.17 14.79
C MET A 1 -5.74 -8.67 15.46
N SER A 2 -5.66 -9.41 16.57
CA SER A 2 -6.83 -9.97 17.26
C SER A 2 -7.88 -8.92 17.69
N THR A 3 -7.46 -7.72 18.10
CA THR A 3 -8.37 -6.63 18.49
C THR A 3 -9.16 -6.04 17.31
N VAL A 4 -8.60 -6.05 16.09
CA VAL A 4 -9.23 -5.50 14.89
C VAL A 4 -10.35 -6.43 14.40
N VAL A 5 -10.13 -7.75 14.54
CA VAL A 5 -11.13 -8.79 14.25
C VAL A 5 -12.32 -8.70 15.24
N VAL A 6 -12.05 -8.43 16.52
CA VAL A 6 -13.09 -8.27 17.56
C VAL A 6 -13.84 -6.93 17.45
N LEU A 7 -13.16 -5.85 17.07
CA LEU A 7 -13.81 -4.55 16.83
C LEU A 7 -14.66 -4.55 15.56
N SER A 8 -14.22 -5.26 14.51
CA SER A 8 -14.96 -5.32 13.26
C SER A 8 -16.20 -6.21 13.33
N THR A 9 -16.20 -7.27 14.14
CA THR A 9 -17.41 -8.06 14.42
C THR A 9 -18.49 -7.25 15.16
N LYS A 10 -18.12 -6.15 15.83
CA LYS A 10 -19.05 -5.26 16.55
C LYS A 10 -19.66 -4.16 15.66
N CYS A 11 -19.16 -3.97 14.43
CA CYS A 11 -19.57 -2.91 13.52
C CYS A 11 -20.42 -3.40 12.31
N GLU A 12 -20.90 -4.65 12.31
CA GLU A 12 -21.71 -5.25 11.22
C GLU A 12 -21.10 -5.14 9.80
N LYS A 13 -19.80 -4.82 9.71
CA LYS A 13 -19.02 -4.76 8.47
C LYS A 13 -18.06 -5.94 8.43
N ASN A 14 -17.98 -6.59 7.26
CA ASN A 14 -17.20 -7.82 7.11
C ASN A 14 -15.74 -7.61 7.60
N PRO A 15 -15.32 -8.31 8.66
CA PRO A 15 -13.98 -8.18 9.25
C PRO A 15 -12.86 -8.54 8.30
N ASP A 16 -13.17 -9.35 7.29
CA ASP A 16 -12.24 -9.79 6.26
C ASP A 16 -11.82 -8.65 5.31
N ASN A 17 -12.56 -7.55 5.25
CA ASN A 17 -12.21 -6.40 4.38
C ASN A 17 -11.35 -5.36 5.12
N ILE A 18 -11.49 -5.26 6.44
CA ILE A 18 -10.85 -4.23 7.28
C ILE A 18 -9.48 -4.70 7.78
N ALA A 19 -9.40 -5.94 8.25
CA ALA A 19 -8.20 -6.46 8.87
C ALA A 19 -6.99 -6.48 7.93
N PRO A 20 -7.10 -6.88 6.63
CA PRO A 20 -5.97 -6.87 5.71
C PRO A 20 -5.45 -5.45 5.41
N ALA A 21 -6.35 -4.46 5.27
CA ALA A 21 -5.98 -3.07 5.02
C ALA A 21 -5.16 -2.45 6.15
N PHE A 22 -5.57 -2.69 7.40
CA PHE A 22 -4.78 -2.27 8.56
C PHE A 22 -3.47 -3.05 8.69
N ALA A 23 -3.48 -4.36 8.41
CA ALA A 23 -2.29 -5.19 8.44
C ALA A 23 -1.20 -4.71 7.47
N ALA A 24 -1.58 -4.46 6.22
CA ALA A 24 -0.68 -3.93 5.21
C ALA A 24 -0.10 -2.57 5.65
N SER A 25 -0.97 -1.66 6.11
CA SER A 25 -0.56 -0.31 6.54
C SER A 25 0.40 -0.32 7.74
N PHE A 26 0.17 -1.18 8.73
CA PHE A 26 1.08 -1.32 9.87
C PHE A 26 2.41 -1.98 9.49
N GLY A 27 2.40 -2.90 8.51
CA GLY A 27 3.61 -3.49 7.94
C GLY A 27 4.52 -2.43 7.32
N ASP A 28 3.96 -1.51 6.55
CA ASP A 28 4.69 -0.40 5.94
C ASP A 28 5.23 0.59 6.96
N LEU A 29 4.43 0.95 7.96
CA LEU A 29 4.89 1.79 9.08
C LEU A 29 6.08 1.16 9.81
N THR A 30 6.00 -0.14 10.07
CA THR A 30 7.09 -0.87 10.72
C THR A 30 8.33 -0.89 9.83
N THR A 31 8.15 -1.08 8.52
CA THR A 31 9.26 -1.08 7.55
C THR A 31 9.93 0.29 7.48
N LEU A 32 9.15 1.39 7.39
CA LEU A 32 9.69 2.75 7.42
C LEU A 32 10.42 3.05 8.73
N PHE A 33 9.89 2.59 9.87
CA PHE A 33 10.55 2.77 11.16
C PHE A 33 11.89 2.04 11.22
N LEU A 34 11.93 0.77 10.82
CA LEU A 34 13.16 -0.02 10.79
C LEU A 34 14.17 0.55 9.79
N LEU A 35 13.72 0.92 8.59
CA LEU A 35 14.59 1.46 7.54
C LEU A 35 15.12 2.85 7.92
N SER A 36 14.31 3.68 8.56
CA SER A 36 14.73 4.98 9.09
C SER A 36 15.77 4.82 10.21
N GLY A 37 15.56 3.88 11.12
CA GLY A 37 16.54 3.54 12.15
C GLY A 37 17.85 3.04 11.56
N TYR A 38 17.78 2.12 10.60
CA TYR A 38 18.95 1.60 9.89
C TYR A 38 19.68 2.70 9.11
N SER A 39 18.95 3.54 8.38
CA SER A 39 19.49 4.69 7.65
C SER A 39 20.22 5.66 8.59
N SER A 40 19.66 5.91 9.78
CA SER A 40 20.28 6.76 10.79
C SER A 40 21.64 6.23 11.28
N ILE A 41 21.79 4.92 11.43
CA ILE A 41 23.08 4.28 11.79
C ILE A 41 24.06 4.36 10.61
N MET A 42 23.55 4.17 9.39
CA MET A 42 24.33 4.18 8.16
C MET A 42 24.96 5.55 7.86
N LEU A 43 24.33 6.65 8.31
CA LEU A 43 24.90 8.00 8.23
C LEU A 43 26.25 8.13 8.98
N TYR A 44 26.43 7.39 10.08
CA TYR A 44 27.68 7.39 10.85
C TYR A 44 28.70 6.36 10.36
N HIS A 45 28.21 5.28 9.72
CA HIS A 45 29.05 4.19 9.22
C HIS A 45 28.68 3.82 7.77
N PRO A 46 29.21 4.57 6.78
CA PRO A 46 28.84 4.39 5.37
C PRO A 46 29.23 3.02 4.80
N TYR A 47 30.21 2.33 5.41
CA TYR A 47 30.65 0.99 5.02
C TYR A 47 29.62 -0.12 5.32
N LEU A 48 28.63 0.13 6.18
CA LEU A 48 27.57 -0.84 6.48
C LEU A 48 26.63 -1.07 5.29
N ALA A 49 26.39 -0.04 4.48
CA ALA A 49 25.51 -0.12 3.30
C ALA A 49 25.98 -1.18 2.28
N PRO A 50 27.21 -1.11 1.74
CA PRO A 50 27.69 -2.12 0.81
C PRO A 50 27.83 -3.50 1.47
N LEU A 51 28.07 -3.58 2.78
CA LEU A 51 28.13 -4.84 3.50
C LEU A 51 26.78 -5.55 3.57
N VAL A 52 25.69 -4.82 3.87
CA VAL A 52 24.33 -5.39 3.85
C VAL A 52 23.93 -5.80 2.44
N ILE A 53 24.25 -4.98 1.44
CA ILE A 53 24.01 -5.33 0.02
C ILE A 53 24.78 -6.61 -0.35
N ALA A 54 26.06 -6.69 -0.01
CA ALA A 54 26.88 -7.87 -0.27
C ALA A 54 26.33 -9.12 0.44
N LEU A 55 25.88 -8.99 1.69
CA LEU A 55 25.25 -10.08 2.44
C LEU A 55 23.96 -10.57 1.75
N CYS A 56 23.10 -9.64 1.31
CA CYS A 56 21.88 -9.97 0.56
C CYS A 56 22.19 -10.67 -0.77
N LEU A 57 23.20 -10.20 -1.51
CA LEU A 57 23.66 -10.83 -2.76
C LEU A 57 24.24 -12.23 -2.52
N LEU A 58 24.93 -12.45 -1.40
CA LEU A 58 25.50 -13.74 -1.02
C LEU A 58 24.40 -14.74 -0.60
N LEU A 59 23.33 -14.26 0.03
CA LEU A 59 22.16 -15.07 0.38
C LEU A 59 21.31 -15.42 -0.85
N LEU A 60 21.28 -14.58 -1.87
CA LEU A 60 20.51 -14.76 -3.11
C LEU A 60 20.63 -16.16 -3.76
N PRO A 61 21.82 -16.76 -3.97
CA PRO A 61 21.94 -18.11 -4.51
C PRO A 61 21.29 -19.17 -3.60
N MET A 62 21.33 -18.99 -2.27
CA MET A 62 20.67 -19.89 -1.32
C MET A 62 19.15 -19.87 -1.52
N TRP A 63 18.56 -18.68 -1.66
CA TRP A 63 17.12 -18.52 -1.92
C TRP A 63 16.71 -19.09 -3.27
N ILE A 64 17.54 -18.92 -4.31
CA ILE A 64 17.28 -19.49 -5.64
C ILE A 64 17.27 -21.02 -5.58
N VAL A 65 18.23 -21.63 -4.87
CA VAL A 65 18.27 -23.09 -4.71
C VAL A 65 17.04 -23.59 -3.95
N LEU A 66 16.64 -22.90 -2.89
CA LEU A 66 15.46 -23.26 -2.10
C LEU A 66 14.17 -23.12 -2.94
N ALA A 67 14.03 -22.04 -3.69
CA ALA A 67 12.88 -21.81 -4.57
C ALA A 67 12.81 -22.82 -5.72
N ARG A 68 13.94 -23.29 -6.24
CA ARG A 68 13.98 -24.32 -7.30
C ARG A 68 13.55 -25.70 -6.81
N ARG A 69 13.72 -26.02 -5.52
CA ARG A 69 13.31 -27.31 -4.94
C ARG A 69 11.80 -27.42 -4.82
N ASN A 70 11.08 -26.30 -4.73
CA ASN A 70 9.62 -26.30 -4.65
C ASN A 70 9.03 -26.21 -6.07
N THR A 71 8.14 -27.14 -6.44
CA THR A 71 7.54 -27.23 -7.78
C THR A 71 6.71 -26.00 -8.13
N VAL A 72 5.98 -25.44 -7.16
CA VAL A 72 5.16 -24.22 -7.33
C VAL A 72 6.05 -22.98 -7.51
N SER A 73 7.05 -22.81 -6.65
CA SER A 73 7.94 -21.65 -6.72
C SER A 73 8.85 -21.68 -7.97
N ARG A 74 9.18 -22.86 -8.48
CA ARG A 74 10.01 -23.03 -9.68
C ARG A 74 9.34 -22.48 -10.94
N GLU A 75 8.01 -22.59 -11.06
CA GLU A 75 7.27 -22.07 -12.21
C GLU A 75 7.20 -20.53 -12.18
N VAL A 76 6.91 -19.96 -11.01
CA VAL A 76 6.96 -18.51 -10.77
C VAL A 76 8.36 -17.95 -11.07
N LEU A 77 9.42 -18.67 -10.68
CA LEU A 77 10.81 -18.27 -10.97
C LEU A 77 11.18 -18.31 -12.46
N ARG A 78 10.33 -18.87 -13.33
CA ARG A 78 10.54 -18.88 -14.79
C ARG A 78 9.71 -17.83 -15.51
N VAL A 79 8.45 -17.68 -15.11
CA VAL A 79 7.47 -16.86 -15.85
C VAL A 79 7.22 -15.50 -15.18
N GLY A 80 7.50 -15.37 -13.88
CA GLY A 80 7.20 -14.17 -13.09
C GLY A 80 8.12 -12.96 -13.32
N TRP A 81 9.19 -13.09 -14.11
CA TRP A 81 10.16 -12.01 -14.29
C TRP A 81 9.57 -10.78 -14.99
N LEU A 82 8.70 -10.98 -15.98
CA LEU A 82 8.16 -9.87 -16.76
C LEU A 82 7.30 -8.93 -15.89
N PRO A 83 6.30 -9.41 -15.12
CA PRO A 83 5.58 -8.55 -14.16
C PRO A 83 6.50 -7.86 -13.14
N ILE A 84 7.53 -8.56 -12.64
CA ILE A 84 8.47 -8.00 -11.66
C ILE A 84 9.27 -6.84 -12.26
N ILE A 85 9.79 -7.00 -13.49
CA ILE A 85 10.57 -5.95 -14.17
C ILE A 85 9.68 -4.75 -14.50
N ILE A 86 8.45 -4.98 -14.95
CA ILE A 86 7.48 -3.91 -15.21
C ILE A 86 7.18 -3.15 -13.91
N ALA A 87 6.88 -3.87 -12.82
CA ALA A 87 6.61 -3.28 -11.52
C ALA A 87 7.82 -2.47 -11.00
N LEU A 88 9.04 -3.00 -11.13
CA LEU A 88 10.27 -2.30 -10.74
C LEU A 88 10.48 -1.03 -11.56
N THR A 89 10.18 -1.07 -12.86
CA THR A 89 10.30 0.08 -13.76
C THR A 89 9.31 1.17 -13.35
N VAL A 90 8.03 0.84 -13.19
CA VAL A 90 6.98 1.78 -12.74
C VAL A 90 7.30 2.34 -11.36
N SER A 91 7.74 1.50 -10.42
CA SER A 91 8.16 1.92 -9.08
C SER A 91 9.34 2.88 -9.12
N SER A 92 10.32 2.66 -10.00
CA SER A 92 11.47 3.55 -10.19
C SER A 92 11.05 4.92 -10.73
N PHE A 93 10.13 4.97 -11.70
CA PHE A 93 9.56 6.24 -12.19
C PHE A 93 8.77 6.96 -11.10
N GLY A 94 7.94 6.25 -10.34
CA GLY A 94 7.21 6.82 -9.21
C GLY A 94 8.12 7.35 -8.11
N GLY A 95 9.21 6.62 -7.80
CA GLY A 95 10.24 7.03 -6.86
C GLY A 95 10.98 8.28 -7.31
N TYR A 96 11.31 8.39 -8.60
CA TYR A 96 11.94 9.59 -9.17
C TYR A 96 11.04 10.84 -9.07
N ILE A 97 9.75 10.69 -9.36
CA ILE A 97 8.76 11.78 -9.21
C ILE A 97 8.65 12.19 -7.73
N LEU A 98 8.61 11.21 -6.83
CA LEU A 98 8.58 11.47 -5.39
C LEU A 98 9.85 12.21 -4.94
N ASP A 99 11.03 11.79 -5.38
CA ASP A 99 12.29 12.43 -5.04
C ASP A 99 12.32 13.90 -5.50
N TYR A 100 11.88 14.16 -6.73
CA TYR A 100 11.71 15.53 -7.24
C TYR A 100 10.75 16.35 -6.37
N ALA A 101 9.61 15.79 -5.96
CA ALA A 101 8.64 16.47 -5.09
C ALA A 101 9.21 16.74 -3.68
N VAL A 102 10.03 15.82 -3.15
CA VAL A 102 10.74 15.97 -1.87
C VAL A 102 11.77 17.10 -1.94
N PHE A 103 12.52 17.21 -3.03
CA PHE A 103 13.46 18.31 -3.24
C PHE A 103 12.76 19.68 -3.33
N ALA A 104 11.60 19.74 -4.00
CA ALA A 104 10.82 20.96 -4.11
C ALA A 104 10.16 21.36 -2.77
N TYR A 105 9.68 20.39 -1.98
CA TYR A 105 8.97 20.63 -0.73
C TYR A 105 9.42 19.70 0.42
N PRO A 106 10.58 19.96 1.04
CA PRO A 106 11.15 19.11 2.11
C PRO A 106 10.24 18.86 3.33
N PRO A 107 9.38 19.80 3.77
CA PRO A 107 8.45 19.56 4.88
C PRO A 107 7.34 18.55 4.55
N ILE A 108 7.00 18.39 3.27
CA ILE A 108 5.86 17.58 2.81
C ILE A 108 6.31 16.14 2.51
N ALA A 109 7.61 15.91 2.31
CA ALA A 109 8.22 14.62 1.98
C ALA A 109 7.65 13.41 2.74
N LEU A 110 7.56 13.52 4.07
CA LEU A 110 7.08 12.43 4.92
C LEU A 110 5.57 12.17 4.74
N HIS A 111 4.80 13.21 4.47
CA HIS A 111 3.35 13.15 4.21
C HIS A 111 3.06 12.58 2.82
N LEU A 112 3.81 12.99 1.79
CA LEU A 112 3.74 12.42 0.44
C LEU A 112 4.07 10.93 0.44
N SER A 113 5.14 10.53 1.13
CA SER A 113 5.50 9.12 1.26
C SER A 113 4.43 8.30 1.97
N ALA A 114 3.81 8.84 3.02
CA ALA A 114 2.76 8.17 3.78
C ALA A 114 1.48 7.97 2.94
N VAL A 115 1.08 8.99 2.18
CA VAL A 115 -0.06 8.94 1.26
C VAL A 115 0.14 7.89 0.18
N ASN A 116 1.32 7.85 -0.43
CA ASN A 116 1.65 6.85 -1.45
C ASN A 116 1.65 5.42 -0.89
N ALA A 117 2.20 5.22 0.31
CA ALA A 117 2.22 3.90 0.96
C ALA A 117 0.82 3.40 1.32
N LEU A 118 0.00 4.25 1.95
CA LEU A 118 -1.38 3.90 2.31
C LEU A 118 -2.23 3.67 1.05
N GLY A 119 -2.23 4.60 0.10
CA GLY A 119 -3.04 4.49 -1.12
C GLY A 119 -2.71 3.25 -1.95
N GLY A 120 -1.43 2.96 -2.16
CA GLY A 120 -0.99 1.79 -2.92
C GLY A 120 -1.39 0.46 -2.27
N ASN A 121 -1.27 0.34 -0.95
CA ASN A 121 -1.69 -0.87 -0.24
C ASN A 121 -3.20 -1.06 -0.24
N LEU A 122 -3.97 0.02 -0.09
CA LEU A 122 -5.42 -0.04 -0.17
C LEU A 122 -5.85 -0.49 -1.57
N ALA A 123 -5.24 0.05 -2.62
CA ALA A 123 -5.46 -0.38 -4.00
C ALA A 123 -5.20 -1.88 -4.21
N ALA A 124 -4.12 -2.40 -3.62
CA ALA A 124 -3.80 -3.83 -3.69
C ALA A 124 -4.85 -4.69 -2.96
N VAL A 125 -5.31 -4.27 -1.77
CA VAL A 125 -6.37 -4.95 -1.01
C VAL A 125 -7.69 -4.94 -1.78
N PHE A 126 -7.99 -3.83 -2.46
CA PHE A 126 -9.17 -3.70 -3.31
C PHE A 126 -9.10 -4.66 -4.50
N SER A 127 -7.98 -4.66 -5.24
CA SER A 127 -7.74 -5.56 -6.37
C SER A 127 -7.85 -7.04 -5.98
N CYS A 128 -7.30 -7.43 -4.83
CA CYS A 128 -7.42 -8.79 -4.29
C CYS A 128 -8.86 -9.15 -3.94
N SER A 129 -9.60 -8.22 -3.35
CA SER A 129 -11.03 -8.41 -3.03
C SER A 129 -11.85 -8.56 -4.30
N LEU A 130 -11.61 -7.72 -5.31
CA LEU A 130 -12.26 -7.78 -6.61
C LEU A 130 -11.95 -9.08 -7.34
N SER A 131 -10.69 -9.49 -7.40
CA SER A 131 -10.28 -10.76 -7.99
C SER A 131 -10.94 -11.95 -7.30
N SER A 132 -11.03 -11.93 -5.97
CA SER A 132 -11.72 -12.98 -5.20
C SER A 132 -13.23 -12.99 -5.45
N TYR A 133 -13.85 -11.81 -5.60
CA TYR A 133 -15.26 -11.68 -5.95
C TYR A 133 -15.53 -12.25 -7.35
N LEU A 134 -14.77 -11.81 -8.36
CA LEU A 134 -14.91 -12.30 -9.74
C LEU A 134 -14.71 -13.82 -9.82
N ASN A 135 -13.69 -14.35 -9.16
CA ASN A 135 -13.44 -15.80 -9.13
C ASN A 135 -14.57 -16.60 -8.46
N ARG A 136 -15.40 -15.97 -7.61
CA ARG A 136 -16.57 -16.62 -7.00
C ARG A 136 -17.81 -16.54 -7.88
N VAL A 137 -17.98 -15.43 -8.60
CA VAL A 137 -19.21 -15.12 -9.34
C VAL A 137 -19.16 -15.65 -10.78
N THR A 138 -17.97 -15.77 -11.38
CA THR A 138 -17.82 -16.27 -12.74
C THR A 138 -16.73 -17.32 -12.90
N PRO A 139 -16.88 -18.23 -13.88
CA PRO A 139 -15.78 -19.09 -14.32
C PRO A 139 -14.68 -18.23 -14.98
N LEU A 140 -13.43 -18.72 -14.90
CA LEU A 140 -12.29 -18.04 -15.53
C LEU A 140 -12.55 -17.77 -17.01
N GLY A 141 -12.47 -16.48 -17.40
CA GLY A 141 -12.62 -16.04 -18.79
C GLY A 141 -13.94 -15.35 -19.11
N ASP A 142 -14.95 -15.45 -18.23
CA ASP A 142 -16.24 -14.79 -18.41
C ASP A 142 -16.44 -13.66 -17.38
N ILE A 143 -16.96 -12.53 -17.85
CA ILE A 143 -17.45 -11.43 -17.01
C ILE A 143 -18.93 -11.65 -16.69
N PRO A 144 -19.42 -11.34 -15.48
CA PRO A 144 -20.81 -11.57 -15.15
C PRO A 144 -21.73 -10.70 -16.02
N PHE A 145 -22.88 -11.25 -16.39
CA PHE A 145 -23.84 -10.56 -17.24
C PHE A 145 -24.29 -9.23 -16.60
N GLY A 146 -23.99 -8.11 -17.26
CA GLY A 146 -24.37 -6.77 -16.80
C GLY A 146 -23.27 -6.01 -16.06
N GLU A 147 -22.09 -6.60 -15.85
CA GLU A 147 -20.93 -5.88 -15.35
C GLU A 147 -20.22 -5.13 -16.49
N HIS A 148 -19.98 -3.83 -16.30
CA HIS A 148 -19.25 -3.01 -17.26
C HIS A 148 -17.76 -3.02 -16.93
N VAL A 149 -16.93 -3.19 -17.96
CA VAL A 149 -15.47 -3.02 -17.84
C VAL A 149 -15.17 -1.52 -17.75
N CYS A 150 -14.43 -1.09 -16.72
CA CYS A 150 -14.14 0.31 -16.38
C CYS A 150 -15.38 1.12 -15.99
N VAL A 151 -15.85 0.93 -14.75
CA VAL A 151 -16.93 1.71 -14.16
C VAL A 151 -16.33 3.00 -13.59
N GLY A 152 -16.91 4.17 -13.93
CA GLY A 152 -16.43 5.45 -13.41
C GLY A 152 -16.42 5.53 -11.87
N PRO A 153 -15.66 6.47 -11.27
CA PRO A 153 -15.26 6.42 -9.86
C PRO A 153 -16.47 6.53 -8.91
N LEU A 154 -17.43 7.36 -9.30
CA LEU A 154 -18.67 7.54 -8.55
C LEU A 154 -19.68 6.42 -8.87
N GLN A 155 -19.63 5.87 -10.07
CA GLN A 155 -20.59 4.86 -10.49
C GLN A 155 -20.35 3.52 -9.79
N MET A 156 -19.10 3.19 -9.42
CA MET A 156 -18.78 2.06 -8.56
C MET A 156 -19.40 2.18 -7.16
N TYR A 157 -19.45 3.39 -6.62
CA TYR A 157 -20.09 3.69 -5.33
C TYR A 157 -21.62 3.62 -5.42
N TYR A 158 -22.20 4.08 -6.52
CA TYR A 158 -23.65 4.13 -6.71
C TYR A 158 -24.29 2.81 -7.12
N GLN A 159 -23.53 1.86 -7.67
CA GLN A 159 -24.09 0.61 -8.20
C GLN A 159 -24.63 -0.36 -7.14
N GLY A 160 -24.34 -0.14 -5.84
CA GLY A 160 -24.93 -0.91 -4.74
C GLY A 160 -24.61 -2.40 -4.83
N GLY A 161 -23.55 -2.84 -4.15
CA GLY A 161 -23.13 -4.24 -4.17
C GLY A 161 -22.05 -4.55 -3.15
N GLU A 162 -21.62 -5.81 -3.08
CA GLU A 162 -20.55 -6.24 -2.15
C GLU A 162 -19.25 -5.47 -2.38
N MET A 163 -18.89 -5.19 -3.64
CA MET A 163 -17.69 -4.43 -4.00
C MET A 163 -17.80 -2.95 -3.63
N ALA A 164 -19.00 -2.35 -3.73
CA ALA A 164 -19.23 -0.99 -3.23
C ALA A 164 -19.00 -0.92 -1.71
N ASN A 165 -19.48 -1.92 -0.95
CA ASN A 165 -19.24 -2.00 0.50
C ASN A 165 -17.76 -2.13 0.84
N VAL A 166 -16.99 -2.90 0.06
CA VAL A 166 -15.52 -2.98 0.21
C VAL A 166 -14.89 -1.60 -0.01
N ALA A 167 -15.27 -0.88 -1.07
CA ALA A 167 -14.74 0.45 -1.37
C ALA A 167 -15.08 1.47 -0.25
N TYR A 168 -16.34 1.50 0.23
CA TYR A 168 -16.77 2.33 1.37
C TYR A 168 -15.94 2.07 2.62
N VAL A 169 -15.67 0.80 2.91
CA VAL A 169 -14.85 0.38 4.04
C VAL A 169 -13.42 0.88 3.89
N LEU A 170 -12.84 0.71 2.70
CA LEU A 170 -11.46 1.07 2.39
C LEU A 170 -11.24 2.58 2.49
N VAL A 171 -12.13 3.39 1.91
CA VAL A 171 -12.14 4.85 2.07
C VAL A 171 -12.32 5.26 3.53
N GLY A 172 -13.15 4.52 4.27
CA GLY A 172 -13.30 4.71 5.72
C GLY A 172 -12.02 4.46 6.52
N VAL A 173 -11.14 3.57 6.05
CA VAL A 173 -9.84 3.25 6.67
C VAL A 173 -8.76 4.30 6.37
N VAL A 174 -8.91 5.07 5.28
CA VAL A 174 -7.97 6.15 4.91
C VAL A 174 -7.86 7.18 6.04
N VAL A 175 -8.99 7.69 6.54
CA VAL A 175 -9.00 8.74 7.56
C VAL A 175 -8.24 8.35 8.84
N PRO A 176 -8.51 7.19 9.49
CA PRO A 176 -7.74 6.76 10.65
C PRO A 176 -6.28 6.40 10.32
N GLY A 177 -5.99 5.92 9.10
CA GLY A 177 -4.61 5.71 8.65
C GLY A 177 -3.83 7.03 8.56
N GLN A 178 -4.43 8.04 7.94
CA GLN A 178 -3.81 9.35 7.76
C GLN A 178 -3.67 10.13 9.07
N THR A 179 -4.62 10.00 10.00
CA THR A 179 -4.50 10.58 11.35
C THR A 179 -3.36 9.93 12.13
N LEU A 180 -3.18 8.60 12.05
CA LEU A 180 -2.07 7.90 12.69
C LEU A 180 -0.71 8.40 12.18
N PHE A 181 -0.57 8.55 10.86
CA PHE A 181 0.65 9.09 10.25
C PHE A 181 0.92 10.55 10.64
N ALA A 182 -0.12 11.38 10.73
CA ALA A 182 0.01 12.77 11.20
C ALA A 182 0.42 12.86 12.68
N VAL A 183 -0.05 11.95 13.52
CA VAL A 183 0.39 11.85 14.91
C VAL A 183 1.84 11.38 14.99
N LEU A 184 2.21 10.36 14.22
CA LEU A 184 3.57 9.82 14.20
C LEU A 184 4.59 10.84 13.68
N SER A 185 4.24 11.62 12.65
CA SER A 185 5.09 12.69 12.12
C SER A 185 5.36 13.78 13.17
N ARG A 186 4.35 14.12 13.98
CA ARG A 186 4.46 15.06 15.09
C ARG A 186 5.39 14.55 16.20
N ILE A 187 5.35 13.25 16.49
CA ILE A 187 6.21 12.61 17.49
C ILE A 187 7.66 12.53 17.00
N LEU A 188 7.88 12.13 15.74
CA LEU A 188 9.23 11.92 15.18
C LEU A 188 10.00 13.21 14.90
N ARG A 189 9.33 14.36 14.69
CA ARG A 189 9.99 15.63 14.30
C ARG A 189 10.16 16.67 15.42
N PHE A 190 10.12 16.28 16.70
CA PHE A 190 10.44 17.15 17.87
C PHE A 190 10.08 18.64 17.67
N GLY A 191 8.81 18.94 17.42
CA GLY A 191 8.25 20.28 17.60
C GLY A 191 8.58 21.38 16.56
N LYS A 192 9.19 21.11 15.40
CA LYS A 192 9.53 22.18 14.42
C LYS A 192 8.54 22.46 13.28
N VAL A 193 7.39 21.78 13.22
CA VAL A 193 6.36 22.08 12.21
C VAL A 193 5.00 22.16 12.87
N SER A 194 4.45 23.38 12.96
CA SER A 194 3.05 23.59 13.33
C SER A 194 2.19 23.11 12.15
N MET A 195 1.58 21.93 12.27
CA MET A 195 0.56 21.48 11.33
C MET A 195 -0.66 22.38 11.48
N THR A 196 -0.83 23.34 10.57
CA THR A 196 -2.06 24.11 10.47
C THR A 196 -3.22 23.18 10.10
N ILE A 197 -4.37 23.36 10.73
CA ILE A 197 -5.61 22.58 10.47
C ILE A 197 -5.93 22.54 8.96
N THR A 198 -5.65 23.63 8.24
CA THR A 198 -5.82 23.74 6.79
C THR A 198 -4.94 22.75 6.01
N PHE A 199 -3.70 22.55 6.43
CA PHE A 199 -2.80 21.58 5.80
C PHE A 199 -3.28 20.15 6.04
N PHE A 200 -3.74 19.85 7.26
CA PHE A 200 -4.30 18.54 7.60
C PHE A 200 -5.58 18.24 6.81
N ALA A 201 -6.48 19.23 6.67
CA ALA A 201 -7.69 19.10 5.87
C ALA A 201 -7.38 18.87 4.38
N ALA A 202 -6.44 19.64 3.80
CA ALA A 202 -6.00 19.45 2.42
C ALA A 202 -5.32 18.09 2.21
N TYR A 203 -4.52 17.62 3.18
CA TYR A 203 -3.87 16.33 3.18
C TYR A 203 -4.87 15.16 3.19
N CYS A 204 -5.84 15.20 4.09
CA CYS A 204 -6.93 14.22 4.13
C CYS A 204 -7.75 14.26 2.84
N GLY A 205 -8.05 15.46 2.31
CA GLY A 205 -8.77 15.62 1.04
C GLY A 205 -8.01 15.01 -0.14
N ALA A 206 -6.71 15.27 -0.26
CA ALA A 206 -5.85 14.70 -1.30
C ALA A 206 -5.77 13.17 -1.18
N SER A 207 -5.62 12.65 0.04
CA SER A 207 -5.58 11.20 0.27
C SER A 207 -6.90 10.51 -0.06
N LEU A 208 -8.04 11.14 0.24
CA LEU A 208 -9.35 10.60 -0.13
C LEU A 208 -9.52 10.64 -1.65
N GLY A 209 -9.13 11.76 -2.29
CA GLY A 209 -9.14 11.88 -3.74
C GLY A 209 -8.30 10.80 -4.42
N GLN A 210 -7.12 10.49 -3.89
CA GLN A 210 -6.28 9.41 -4.43
C GLN A 210 -6.98 8.06 -4.38
N VAL A 211 -7.59 7.68 -3.26
CA VAL A 211 -8.25 6.36 -3.16
C VAL A 211 -9.46 6.28 -4.08
N VAL A 212 -10.27 7.33 -4.14
CA VAL A 212 -11.41 7.38 -5.07
C VAL A 212 -10.98 7.29 -6.54
N LEU A 213 -9.85 7.92 -6.90
CA LEU A 213 -9.26 7.79 -8.24
C LEU A 213 -8.66 6.40 -8.48
N THR A 214 -8.16 5.74 -7.44
CA THR A 214 -7.55 4.42 -7.58
C THR A 214 -8.60 3.34 -7.78
N ASP A 215 -9.78 3.51 -7.18
CA ASP A 215 -10.95 2.66 -7.40
C ASP A 215 -11.52 2.80 -8.84
N ASP A 216 -11.16 3.84 -9.60
CA ASP A 216 -11.61 4.10 -10.99
C ASP A 216 -10.83 3.32 -12.06
N VAL A 217 -9.54 3.06 -11.80
CA VAL A 217 -8.61 2.53 -12.82
C VAL A 217 -8.65 1.00 -12.90
N MET A 218 -9.34 0.33 -11.97
CA MET A 218 -9.43 -1.14 -11.86
C MET A 218 -10.79 -1.68 -12.30
#